data_AF-A0A426CJY4-F1
#
_entry.id   AF-A0A426CJY4-F1
#
_cell.length_a   1.000
_cell.length_b   1.000
_cell.length_c   1.000
_cell.angle_alpha   90.00
_cell.angle_beta   90.00
_cell.angle_gamma   90.00
#
_symmetry.space_group_name_H-M   'P 1'
#
loop_
_entity.id
_entity.type
_entity.pdbx_description
1 polymer ?
#
loop_
_entity_poly.entity_id
_entity_poly.type
_entity_poly.pdbx_seq_one_letter_code
_entity_poly.pdbx_strand_id
1 'polypeptide(L)'
;MPLKQQIAAKQAKEQPTLRRNPEVDAKIDQFIRENPKVHEYYMGLSKEDLVRKAMLVKMQRNEVAERRNQAIAAWIEEHPEIKAKVEERVRNVPEAQRYRAFINMAKTEAANHAMKSSQGIRA
;
A
#
# COMPACT_ATOMS: atom_id res chain seq x y z
N MET A 1 -23.17 -28.56 23.39
CA MET A 1 -23.22 -27.08 23.34
C MET A 1 -24.15 -26.62 22.22
N PRO A 2 -25.19 -25.81 22.50
CA PRO A 2 -26.17 -25.35 21.50
C PRO A 2 -25.53 -24.55 20.37
N LEU A 3 -26.00 -24.74 19.14
CA LEU A 3 -25.48 -24.12 17.91
C LEU A 3 -25.38 -22.58 17.99
N LYS A 4 -26.33 -21.95 18.68
CA LYS A 4 -26.35 -20.49 18.94
C LYS A 4 -25.12 -20.02 19.74
N GLN A 5 -24.66 -20.81 20.72
CA GLN A 5 -23.48 -20.47 21.52
C GLN A 5 -22.18 -20.65 20.72
N GLN A 6 -22.15 -21.59 19.78
CA GLN A 6 -20.98 -21.79 18.90
C GLN A 6 -20.86 -20.65 17.87
N ILE A 7 -21.98 -20.15 17.35
CA ILE A 7 -22.00 -18.99 16.44
C ILE A 7 -21.59 -17.72 17.18
N ALA A 8 -22.11 -17.49 18.40
CA ALA A 8 -21.71 -16.35 19.23
C ALA A 8 -20.21 -16.40 19.61
N ALA A 9 -19.67 -17.58 19.91
CA ALA A 9 -18.24 -17.74 20.22
C ALA A 9 -17.34 -17.57 18.98
N LYS A 10 -17.82 -17.89 17.77
CA LYS A 10 -17.10 -17.60 16.51
C LYS A 10 -17.12 -16.11 16.18
N GLN A 11 -18.28 -15.45 16.30
CA GLN A 11 -18.41 -14.00 16.07
C GLN A 11 -17.62 -13.17 17.10
N ALA A 12 -17.53 -13.62 18.35
CA ALA A 12 -16.67 -12.99 19.36
C ALA A 12 -15.16 -13.13 19.06
N LYS A 13 -14.75 -14.20 18.35
CA LYS A 13 -13.37 -14.40 17.87
C LYS A 13 -13.06 -13.66 16.57
N GLU A 14 -14.08 -13.18 15.85
CA GLU A 14 -13.95 -12.40 14.62
C GLU A 14 -13.74 -10.90 14.85
N GLN A 15 -13.64 -10.44 16.11
CA GLN A 15 -13.11 -9.10 16.34
C GLN A 15 -11.68 -9.06 15.80
N PRO A 16 -11.35 -8.19 14.83
CA PRO A 16 -10.03 -8.14 14.24
C PRO A 16 -9.02 -7.68 15.30
N THR A 17 -8.41 -8.63 15.99
CA THR A 17 -7.30 -8.36 16.89
C THR A 17 -6.10 -8.01 16.04
N LEU A 18 -5.53 -6.82 16.26
CA LEU A 18 -4.27 -6.42 15.64
C LEU A 18 -3.20 -7.48 15.94
N ARG A 19 -2.61 -8.05 14.89
CA ARG A 19 -1.47 -8.94 15.03
C ARG A 19 -0.30 -8.12 15.59
N ARG A 20 0.08 -8.38 16.84
CA ARG A 20 1.19 -7.69 17.51
C ARG A 20 2.54 -8.33 17.18
N ASN A 21 3.57 -7.51 17.10
CA ASN A 21 4.97 -7.93 17.01
C ASN A 21 5.74 -7.22 18.13
N PRO A 22 6.36 -7.96 19.07
CA PRO A 22 7.00 -7.38 20.25
C PRO A 22 8.14 -6.41 19.90
N GLU A 23 8.89 -6.66 18.82
CA GLU A 23 9.95 -5.75 18.37
C GLU A 23 9.39 -4.43 17.84
N VAL A 24 8.24 -4.48 17.17
CA VAL A 24 7.55 -3.29 16.66
C VAL A 24 6.92 -2.52 17.82
N ASP A 25 6.30 -3.22 18.77
CA ASP A 25 5.71 -2.61 19.96
C ASP A 25 6.80 -1.89 20.79
N ALA A 26 7.96 -2.50 21.00
CA ALA A 26 9.09 -1.86 21.69
C ALA A 26 9.57 -0.57 20.97
N LYS A 27 9.60 -0.58 19.64
CA LYS A 27 9.92 0.63 18.84
C LYS A 27 8.84 1.71 18.99
N ILE A 28 7.57 1.32 19.05
CA ILE A 28 6.46 2.25 19.28
C ILE A 28 6.60 2.87 20.68
N ASP A 29 6.88 2.07 21.71
CA ASP A 29 7.06 2.54 23.08
C ASP A 29 8.23 3.52 23.20
N GLN A 30 9.35 3.21 22.53
CA GLN A 30 10.48 4.13 22.44
C GLN A 30 10.09 5.44 21.74
N PHE A 31 9.41 5.37 20.59
CA PHE A 31 8.96 6.55 19.86
C PHE A 31 8.02 7.43 20.70
N ILE A 32 7.11 6.83 21.47
CA ILE A 32 6.23 7.55 22.40
C ILE A 32 7.03 8.27 23.47
N ARG A 33 8.03 7.59 24.07
CA ARG A 33 8.89 8.18 25.12
C ARG A 33 9.70 9.37 24.59
N GLU A 34 10.22 9.27 23.38
CA GLU A 34 11.03 10.32 22.75
C GLU A 34 10.18 11.50 22.25
N ASN A 35 8.88 11.30 22.02
CA ASN A 35 7.97 12.30 21.44
C ASN A 35 6.74 12.57 22.32
N PRO A 36 6.91 13.03 23.58
CA PRO A 36 5.82 13.19 24.53
C PRO A 36 4.72 14.14 24.03
N LYS A 37 5.09 15.26 23.37
CA LYS A 37 4.12 16.21 22.80
C LYS A 37 3.22 15.58 21.74
N VAL A 38 3.78 14.69 20.92
CA VAL A 38 3.01 13.98 19.88
C VAL A 38 2.05 13.03 20.55
N HIS A 39 2.53 12.27 21.54
CA HIS A 39 1.70 11.35 22.31
C HIS A 39 0.54 12.08 23.02
N GLU A 40 0.82 13.18 23.73
CA GLU A 40 -0.20 14.03 24.39
C GLU A 40 -1.25 14.54 23.40
N TYR A 41 -0.82 15.04 22.24
CA TYR A 41 -1.74 15.49 21.20
C TYR A 41 -2.70 14.39 20.76
N TYR A 42 -2.21 13.16 20.54
CA TYR A 42 -3.07 12.03 20.16
C TYR A 42 -3.96 11.54 21.30
N MET A 43 -3.48 11.60 22.54
CA MET A 43 -4.26 11.25 23.73
C MET A 43 -5.40 12.23 24.00
N GLY A 44 -5.27 13.49 23.56
CA GLY A 44 -6.31 14.50 23.65
C GLY A 44 -7.41 14.39 22.57
N LEU A 45 -7.23 13.54 21.55
CA LEU A 45 -8.21 13.37 20.48
C LEU A 45 -9.35 12.42 20.88
N SER A 46 -10.55 12.69 20.37
CA SER A 46 -11.65 11.74 20.47
C SER A 46 -11.38 10.50 19.61
N LYS A 47 -12.02 9.38 19.94
CA LYS A 47 -11.95 8.16 19.13
C LYS A 47 -12.33 8.42 17.66
N GLU A 48 -13.35 9.24 17.44
CA GLU A 48 -13.84 9.58 16.11
C GLU A 48 -12.79 10.38 15.31
N ASP A 49 -12.09 11.30 15.96
CA ASP A 49 -11.01 12.07 15.31
C ASP A 49 -9.79 11.20 15.00
N LEU A 50 -9.45 10.26 15.88
CA LEU A 50 -8.41 9.27 15.63
C LEU A 50 -8.75 8.40 14.41
N VAL A 51 -9.99 7.93 14.29
CA VAL A 51 -10.47 7.17 13.13
C VAL A 51 -10.43 8.02 11.86
N ARG A 52 -10.95 9.24 11.89
CA ARG A 52 -10.94 10.17 10.74
C ARG A 52 -9.51 10.45 10.28
N LYS A 53 -8.58 10.68 11.20
CA LYS A 53 -7.17 10.91 10.88
C LYS A 53 -6.50 9.67 10.28
N ALA A 54 -6.78 8.48 10.80
CA ALA A 54 -6.27 7.24 10.23
C ALA A 54 -6.81 7.01 8.80
N MET A 55 -8.09 7.31 8.57
CA MET A 55 -8.71 7.24 7.25
C MET A 55 -8.12 8.26 6.28
N LEU A 56 -7.86 9.49 6.72
CA LEU A 56 -7.21 10.53 5.91
C LEU A 56 -5.84 10.07 5.40
N VAL A 57 -4.99 9.53 6.27
CA VAL A 57 -3.66 9.03 5.87
C VAL A 57 -3.79 7.89 4.86
N LYS A 58 -4.77 6.99 5.04
CA LYS A 58 -5.03 5.90 4.10
C LYS A 58 -5.50 6.43 2.74
N MET A 59 -6.41 7.39 2.73
CA MET A 59 -6.90 8.06 1.53
C MET A 59 -5.75 8.73 0.76
N GLN A 60 -4.95 9.56 1.43
CA GLN A 60 -3.82 10.25 0.81
C GLN A 60 -2.79 9.28 0.21
N ARG A 61 -2.47 8.18 0.92
CA ARG A 61 -1.57 7.14 0.39
C ARG A 61 -2.13 6.50 -0.87
N ASN A 62 -3.43 6.21 -0.89
CA ASN A 62 -4.09 5.65 -2.06
C ASN A 62 -4.09 6.65 -3.23
N GLU A 63 -4.42 7.91 -2.98
CA GLU A 63 -4.40 8.96 -4.03
C GLU A 63 -3.01 9.14 -4.65
N VAL A 64 -1.95 9.14 -3.83
CA VAL A 64 -0.57 9.20 -4.34
C VAL A 64 -0.23 7.96 -5.16
N ALA A 65 -0.65 6.77 -4.71
CA ALA A 65 -0.43 5.54 -5.46
C ALA A 65 -1.17 5.55 -6.80
N GLU A 66 -2.44 5.95 -6.82
CA GLU A 66 -3.25 6.05 -8.03
C GLU A 66 -2.70 7.08 -9.01
N ARG A 67 -2.32 8.28 -8.53
CA ARG A 67 -1.69 9.30 -9.38
C ARG A 67 -0.42 8.76 -10.05
N ARG A 68 0.43 8.03 -9.30
CA ARG A 68 1.63 7.39 -9.87
C ARG A 68 1.27 6.29 -10.86
N ASN A 69 0.24 5.49 -10.59
CA ASN A 69 -0.22 4.45 -11.51
C ASN A 69 -0.70 5.06 -12.82
N GLN A 70 -1.46 6.15 -12.77
CA GLN A 70 -1.93 6.89 -13.94
C GLN A 70 -0.77 7.48 -14.75
N ALA A 71 0.22 8.08 -14.09
CA ALA A 71 1.41 8.60 -14.76
C ALA A 71 2.19 7.50 -15.49
N ILE A 72 2.33 6.32 -14.89
CA ILE A 72 2.96 5.16 -15.53
C ILE A 72 2.12 4.61 -16.69
N ALA A 73 0.80 4.58 -16.53
CA ALA A 73 -0.11 4.19 -17.60
C ALA A 73 -0.02 5.16 -18.81
N ALA A 74 0.07 6.46 -18.57
CA ALA A 74 0.28 7.43 -19.65
C ALA A 74 1.67 7.25 -20.30
N TRP A 75 2.72 7.13 -19.49
CA TRP A 75 4.08 6.96 -19.99
C TRP A 75 4.24 5.69 -20.86
N ILE A 76 3.60 4.58 -20.51
CA ILE A 76 3.71 3.34 -21.32
C ILE A 76 2.98 3.45 -22.66
N GLU A 77 1.91 4.26 -22.76
CA GLU A 77 1.28 4.55 -24.05
C GLU A 77 2.22 5.34 -24.99
N GLU A 78 3.10 6.17 -24.42
CA GLU A 78 4.13 6.90 -25.17
C GLU A 78 5.33 6.01 -25.58
N HIS A 79 5.42 4.78 -25.07
CA HIS A 79 6.52 3.83 -25.34
C HIS A 79 5.97 2.47 -25.84
N PRO A 80 5.49 2.40 -27.10
CA PRO A 80 4.78 1.22 -27.63
C PRO A 80 5.57 -0.10 -27.57
N GLU A 81 6.89 -0.04 -27.72
CA GLU A 81 7.77 -1.22 -27.63
C GLU A 81 7.82 -1.79 -26.21
N ILE A 82 7.78 -0.92 -25.19
CA ILE A 82 7.72 -1.32 -23.78
C ILE A 82 6.32 -1.84 -23.46
N LYS A 83 5.28 -1.18 -23.99
CA LYS A 83 3.89 -1.63 -23.87
C LYS A 83 3.70 -3.07 -24.35
N ALA A 84 4.12 -3.37 -25.58
CA ALA A 84 4.00 -4.70 -26.16
C ALA A 84 4.68 -5.79 -25.29
N LYS A 85 5.88 -5.48 -24.80
CA LYS A 85 6.64 -6.37 -23.90
C LYS A 85 5.93 -6.60 -22.56
N VAL A 86 5.30 -5.57 -22.00
CA VAL A 86 4.52 -5.69 -20.75
C VAL A 86 3.25 -6.50 -21.00
N GLU A 87 2.52 -6.25 -22.08
CA GLU A 87 1.32 -7.00 -22.47
C GLU A 87 1.59 -8.49 -22.65
N GLU A 88 2.69 -8.84 -23.32
CA GLU A 88 3.13 -10.23 -23.48
C GLU A 88 3.34 -10.92 -22.12
N ARG A 89 4.00 -10.25 -21.19
CA ARG A 89 4.28 -10.79 -19.84
C ARG A 89 3.03 -10.98 -19.00
N VAL A 90 2.01 -10.14 -19.17
CA VAL A 90 0.77 -10.24 -18.38
C VAL A 90 -0.32 -11.06 -19.05
N ARG A 91 -0.09 -11.59 -20.26
CA ARG A 91 -1.06 -12.38 -21.03
C ARG A 91 -1.68 -13.53 -20.22
N ASN A 92 -0.86 -14.21 -19.43
CA ASN A 92 -1.27 -15.39 -18.65
C ASN A 92 -1.73 -15.04 -17.22
N VAL A 93 -1.77 -13.76 -16.86
CA VAL A 93 -2.26 -13.31 -15.55
C VAL A 93 -3.80 -13.32 -15.58
N PRO A 94 -4.46 -13.86 -14.54
CA PRO A 94 -5.92 -13.79 -14.40
C PRO A 94 -6.44 -12.36 -14.53
N GLU A 95 -7.59 -12.19 -15.17
CA GLU A 95 -8.13 -10.86 -15.51
C GLU A 95 -8.24 -9.93 -14.30
N ALA A 96 -8.73 -10.46 -13.17
CA ALA A 96 -8.86 -9.73 -11.91
C ALA A 96 -7.54 -9.13 -11.38
N GLN A 97 -6.39 -9.67 -11.80
CA GLN A 97 -5.05 -9.21 -11.37
C GLN A 97 -4.27 -8.54 -12.50
N ARG A 98 -4.78 -8.60 -13.75
CA ARG A 98 -4.04 -8.22 -14.96
C ARG A 98 -3.66 -6.74 -14.94
N TYR A 99 -4.57 -5.85 -14.54
CA TYR A 99 -4.27 -4.42 -14.45
C TYR A 99 -3.15 -4.12 -13.44
N ARG A 100 -3.22 -4.71 -12.24
CA ARG A 100 -2.19 -4.53 -11.22
C ARG A 100 -0.84 -5.09 -11.69
N ALA A 101 -0.83 -6.27 -12.31
CA ALA A 101 0.37 -6.88 -12.85
C ALA A 101 0.97 -6.00 -13.96
N PHE A 102 0.14 -5.47 -14.86
CA PHE A 102 0.53 -4.57 -15.94
C PHE A 102 1.23 -3.32 -15.38
N ILE A 103 0.59 -2.61 -14.44
CA ILE A 103 1.17 -1.39 -13.84
C ILE A 103 2.49 -1.69 -13.11
N ASN A 104 2.59 -2.81 -12.40
CA ASN A 104 3.82 -3.17 -11.70
C ASN A 104 4.97 -3.45 -12.68
N MET A 105 4.70 -4.15 -13.78
CA MET A 105 5.70 -4.41 -14.82
C MET A 105 6.09 -3.14 -15.57
N ALA A 106 5.13 -2.27 -15.86
CA ALA A 106 5.37 -0.97 -16.46
C ALA A 106 6.29 -0.10 -15.59
N LYS A 107 6.07 -0.07 -14.26
CA LYS A 107 6.98 0.61 -13.31
C LYS A 107 8.41 0.11 -13.38
N THR A 108 8.59 -1.21 -13.45
CA THR A 108 9.92 -1.82 -13.55
C THR A 108 10.62 -1.44 -14.86
N GLU A 109 9.91 -1.50 -15.99
CA GLU A 109 10.50 -1.12 -17.28
C GLU A 109 10.79 0.40 -17.35
N ALA A 110 9.93 1.26 -16.79
CA ALA A 110 10.19 2.70 -16.69
C ALA A 110 11.46 3.02 -15.88
N ALA A 111 11.66 2.34 -14.75
CA ALA A 111 12.88 2.49 -13.94
C ALA A 111 14.12 2.02 -14.72
N ASN A 112 14.03 0.87 -15.41
CA ASN A 112 15.12 0.36 -16.24
C ASN A 112 15.46 1.30 -17.41
N HIS A 113 14.44 1.88 -18.05
CA HIS A 113 14.59 2.84 -19.13
C HIS A 113 15.33 4.10 -18.64
N ALA A 114 14.91 4.67 -17.51
CA ALA A 114 15.56 5.83 -16.90
C ALA A 114 17.04 5.57 -16.49
N MET A 115 17.34 4.35 -16.01
CA MET A 115 18.72 3.98 -15.71
C MET A 115 19.57 3.85 -16.98
N LYS A 116 19.05 3.23 -18.04
CA LYS A 116 19.76 3.12 -19.32
C LYS A 116 20.01 4.49 -19.97
N SER A 117 19.02 5.39 -19.94
CA SER A 117 19.18 6.74 -20.47
C SER A 117 20.21 7.56 -19.70
N SER A 118 20.32 7.36 -18.38
CA SER A 118 21.33 8.07 -17.56
C SER A 118 22.76 7.51 -17.73
N GLN A 119 22.91 6.22 -18.03
CA GLN A 119 24.22 5.61 -18.33
C GLN A 119 24.74 6.01 -19.72
N GLY A 120 23.86 6.25 -20.70
CA GLY A 120 24.24 6.72 -22.04
C GLY A 120 24.75 8.17 -22.09
N ILE A 121 24.52 8.98 -21.05
CA ILE A 121 24.99 10.37 -20.96
C ILE A 121 26.42 10.47 -20.37
N ARG A 122 26.99 9.35 -19.87
CA ARG A 122 28.35 9.29 -19.30
C ARG A 122 29.39 8.60 -20.21
N ALA A 123 29.11 8.49 -21.52
CA ALA A 123 30.05 7.95 -22.51
C ALA A 123 30.60 9.07 -23.40
#